data_AF-A0A3S3T6Q8-F1
#
_entry.id   AF-A0A3S3T6Q8-F1
#
_cell.length_a   1.000
_cell.length_b   1.000
_cell.length_c   1.000
_cell.angle_alpha   90.00
_cell.angle_beta   90.00
_cell.angle_gamma   90.00
#
_symmetry.space_group_name_H-M   'P 1'
#
loop_
_entity.id
_entity.type
_entity.pdbx_description
1 polymer ?
#
loop_
_entity_poly.entity_id
_entity_poly.type
_entity_poly.pdbx_seq_one_letter_code
_entity_poly.pdbx_strand_id
1 'polypeptide(L)'
;MNRLLDDMLTADEKDAIDRVLGGRNPRFDLLVELSGLDPSKDFRDSDLRYLNFCGADLRGYDFSHSDLRHCIRNENTKIDDSTKFEGALIEWIEVEAVPIVLQMQGVESAPGSEQRRELLRRMISEFGRTQHIVTYLVSAATRAKKFDDFLDFADYLPSALNEDQRKSLRETALRLLAKRVSRSKSRTRREKTAIFATDSIVNRLRSSGGSLSEVIYSNLAAVINSKNETLALKDMAFVEPQDLEAAIRLL
;
A
#
# COMPACT_ATOMS: atom_id res chain seq x y z
N MET A 1 42.62 4.94 7.98
CA MET A 1 42.44 4.63 6.55
C MET A 1 43.78 4.09 6.03
N ASN A 2 43.79 2.96 5.35
CA ASN A 2 45.00 2.15 5.05
C ASN A 2 45.96 2.86 4.08
N ARG A 3 47.27 2.91 4.42
CA ARG A 3 48.38 3.38 3.54
C ARG A 3 48.39 2.76 2.13
N LEU A 4 47.76 1.60 1.97
CA LEU A 4 47.70 0.85 0.71
C LEU A 4 46.74 1.46 -0.32
N LEU A 5 45.66 2.12 0.13
CA LEU A 5 44.74 2.85 -0.76
C LEU A 5 45.33 4.21 -1.18
N ASP A 6 46.26 4.74 -0.40
CA ASP A 6 46.84 6.05 -0.67
C ASP A 6 47.75 6.07 -1.89
N ASP A 7 48.41 4.94 -2.20
CA ASP A 7 49.32 4.79 -3.34
C ASP A 7 48.61 4.32 -4.62
N MET A 8 47.39 3.78 -4.52
CA MET A 8 46.65 3.21 -5.67
C MET A 8 45.68 4.19 -6.32
N LEU A 9 45.31 5.27 -5.63
CA LEU A 9 44.32 6.23 -6.09
C LEU A 9 44.96 7.60 -6.24
N THR A 10 44.68 8.25 -7.36
CA THR A 10 45.00 9.65 -7.59
C THR A 10 44.21 10.56 -6.65
N ALA A 11 44.67 11.80 -6.48
CA ALA A 11 43.94 12.79 -5.67
C ALA A 11 42.51 13.01 -6.22
N ASP A 12 42.36 13.06 -7.53
CA ASP A 12 41.06 13.25 -8.19
C ASP A 12 40.12 12.06 -7.95
N GLU A 13 40.63 10.83 -7.96
CA GLU A 13 39.83 9.63 -7.64
C GLU A 13 39.41 9.60 -6.17
N LYS A 14 40.29 10.01 -5.25
CA LYS A 14 39.94 10.12 -3.82
C LYS A 14 38.86 11.18 -3.60
N ASP A 15 39.00 12.34 -4.24
CA ASP A 15 38.01 13.42 -4.16
C ASP A 15 36.67 13.00 -4.78
N ALA A 16 36.69 12.22 -5.87
CA ALA A 16 35.48 11.63 -6.45
C ALA A 16 34.80 10.65 -5.48
N ILE A 17 35.58 9.76 -4.85
CA ILE A 17 35.09 8.83 -3.84
C ILE A 17 34.48 9.58 -2.65
N ASP A 18 35.14 10.62 -2.14
CA ASP A 18 34.64 11.41 -1.02
C ASP A 18 33.33 12.15 -1.37
N ARG A 19 33.21 12.67 -2.60
CA ARG A 19 31.95 13.27 -3.10
C ARG A 19 30.81 12.26 -3.15
N VAL A 20 31.08 11.05 -3.66
CA VAL A 20 30.09 9.97 -3.73
C VAL A 20 29.67 9.50 -2.33
N LEU A 21 30.63 9.28 -1.42
CA LEU A 21 30.37 8.85 -0.05
C LEU A 21 29.66 9.93 0.79
N GLY A 22 29.91 11.21 0.50
CA GLY A 22 29.21 12.34 1.12
C GLY A 22 27.82 12.62 0.52
N GLY A 23 27.50 12.02 -0.62
CA GLY A 23 26.22 12.17 -1.31
C GLY A 23 25.05 11.64 -0.49
N ARG A 24 24.00 12.45 -0.32
CA ARG A 24 22.80 12.05 0.44
C ARG A 24 21.78 11.26 -0.37
N ASN A 25 21.92 11.24 -1.69
CA ASN A 25 20.97 10.61 -2.60
C ASN A 25 21.62 9.39 -3.26
N PRO A 26 21.13 8.17 -3.01
CA PRO A 26 21.74 6.95 -3.54
C PRO A 26 21.34 6.65 -5.00
N ARG A 27 20.67 7.58 -5.69
CA ARG A 27 20.22 7.38 -7.08
C ARG A 27 21.44 7.30 -8.00
N PHE A 28 21.52 6.22 -8.77
CA PHE A 28 22.71 5.85 -9.54
C PHE A 28 23.25 7.00 -10.41
N ASP A 29 22.40 7.62 -11.21
CA ASP A 29 22.77 8.72 -12.11
C ASP A 29 23.36 9.94 -11.40
N LEU A 30 22.87 10.27 -10.20
CA LEU A 30 23.44 11.36 -9.38
C LEU A 30 24.80 10.97 -8.79
N LEU A 31 24.99 9.70 -8.44
CA LEU A 31 26.29 9.22 -7.97
C LEU A 31 27.33 9.22 -9.11
N VAL A 32 26.91 8.92 -10.34
CA VAL A 32 27.76 9.04 -11.54
C VAL A 32 28.15 10.49 -11.82
N GLU A 33 27.21 11.43 -11.69
CA GLU A 33 27.52 12.87 -11.80
C GLU A 33 28.52 13.32 -10.73
N LEU A 34 28.35 12.87 -9.49
CA LEU A 34 29.27 13.19 -8.39
C LEU A 34 30.64 12.56 -8.55
N SER A 35 30.74 11.35 -9.12
CA SER A 35 32.02 10.70 -9.38
C SER A 35 32.76 11.32 -10.57
N GLY A 36 32.03 11.98 -11.49
CA GLY A 36 32.59 12.54 -12.72
C GLY A 36 32.86 11.49 -13.80
N LEU A 37 32.30 10.28 -13.67
CA LEU A 37 32.37 9.26 -14.71
C LEU A 37 31.53 9.68 -15.92
N ASP A 38 32.01 9.38 -17.13
CA ASP A 38 31.33 9.62 -18.40
C ASP A 38 30.29 8.50 -18.65
N PRO A 39 28.97 8.80 -18.60
CA PRO A 39 27.92 7.83 -18.85
C PRO A 39 28.03 7.10 -20.20
N SER A 40 28.63 7.77 -21.20
CA SER A 40 28.72 7.27 -22.57
C SER A 40 29.91 6.33 -22.81
N LYS A 41 30.77 6.10 -21.81
CA LYS A 41 32.01 5.31 -21.98
C LYS A 41 32.37 4.44 -20.79
N ASP A 42 32.20 4.96 -19.57
CA ASP A 42 32.84 4.38 -18.38
C ASP A 42 32.10 3.16 -17.82
N PHE A 43 30.91 2.84 -18.34
CA PHE A 43 30.10 1.71 -17.91
C PHE A 43 30.08 0.54 -18.89
N ARG A 44 30.87 0.60 -19.96
CA ARG A 44 31.02 -0.49 -20.93
C ARG A 44 31.87 -1.62 -20.35
N ASP A 45 31.69 -2.84 -20.86
CA ASP A 45 32.49 -4.02 -20.50
C ASP A 45 32.55 -4.30 -18.96
N SER A 46 31.57 -3.80 -18.21
CA SER A 46 31.60 -3.75 -16.75
C SER A 46 30.68 -4.78 -16.10
N ASP A 47 31.07 -5.30 -14.93
CA ASP A 47 30.18 -6.07 -14.07
C ASP A 47 29.37 -5.11 -13.20
N LEU A 48 28.09 -4.96 -13.54
CA LEU A 48 27.16 -4.03 -12.90
C LEU A 48 26.02 -4.76 -12.18
N ARG A 49 26.16 -6.08 -11.95
CA ARG A 49 25.11 -6.88 -11.35
C ARG A 49 24.72 -6.35 -9.97
N TYR A 50 23.44 -6.52 -9.62
CA TYR A 50 22.85 -6.13 -8.33
C TYR A 50 22.77 -4.63 -8.05
N LEU A 51 23.00 -3.77 -9.05
CA LEU A 51 22.83 -2.33 -8.88
C LEU A 51 21.36 -1.92 -8.83
N ASN A 52 21.11 -0.80 -8.15
CA ASN A 52 19.79 -0.19 -8.05
C ASN A 52 19.66 1.00 -8.99
N PHE A 53 18.88 0.83 -10.06
CA PHE A 53 18.57 1.89 -11.02
C PHE A 53 17.20 2.53 -10.80
N CYS A 54 16.50 2.21 -9.71
CA CYS A 54 15.16 2.75 -9.45
C CYS A 54 15.15 4.29 -9.46
N GLY A 55 14.37 4.87 -10.36
CA GLY A 55 14.23 6.32 -10.53
C GLY A 55 15.42 7.02 -11.21
N ALA A 56 16.47 6.29 -11.61
CA ALA A 56 17.62 6.87 -12.31
C ALA A 56 17.27 7.29 -13.74
N ASP A 57 17.94 8.34 -14.22
CA ASP A 57 17.90 8.72 -15.63
C ASP A 57 19.07 8.08 -16.37
N LEU A 58 18.81 7.01 -17.14
CA LEU A 58 19.83 6.25 -17.85
C LEU A 58 19.94 6.64 -19.33
N ARG A 59 19.30 7.73 -19.75
CA ARG A 59 19.36 8.22 -21.13
C ARG A 59 20.79 8.69 -21.44
N GLY A 60 21.32 8.31 -22.60
CA GLY A 60 22.69 8.59 -23.03
C GLY A 60 23.78 7.69 -22.42
N TYR A 61 23.42 6.73 -21.55
CA TYR A 61 24.38 5.76 -21.02
C TYR A 61 24.76 4.71 -22.06
N ASP A 62 26.03 4.30 -22.06
CA ASP A 62 26.54 3.20 -22.86
C ASP A 62 26.93 2.02 -21.96
N PHE A 63 26.05 1.00 -21.91
CA PHE A 63 26.25 -0.24 -21.16
C PHE A 63 26.69 -1.40 -22.07
N SER A 64 27.26 -1.11 -23.23
CA SER A 64 27.61 -2.16 -24.20
C SER A 64 28.58 -3.17 -23.58
N HIS A 65 28.31 -4.45 -23.82
CA HIS A 65 29.05 -5.61 -23.28
C HIS A 65 29.08 -5.77 -21.75
N SER A 66 28.28 -5.00 -21.03
CA SER A 66 28.22 -5.06 -19.57
C SER A 66 27.27 -6.13 -19.05
N ASP A 67 27.49 -6.60 -17.83
CA ASP A 67 26.60 -7.53 -17.13
C ASP A 67 25.66 -6.76 -16.19
N LEU A 68 24.40 -6.63 -16.61
CA LEU A 68 23.33 -5.93 -15.89
C LEU A 68 22.34 -6.91 -15.24
N ARG A 69 22.64 -8.20 -15.19
CA ARG A 69 21.74 -9.19 -14.57
C ARG A 69 21.51 -8.86 -13.09
N HIS A 70 20.31 -9.11 -12.62
CA HIS A 70 19.89 -8.83 -11.24
C HIS A 70 19.91 -7.35 -10.84
N CYS A 71 20.04 -6.44 -11.80
CA CYS A 71 19.81 -5.02 -11.53
C CYS A 71 18.32 -4.77 -11.32
N ILE A 72 18.00 -3.91 -10.35
CA ILE A 72 16.62 -3.53 -10.06
C ILE A 72 16.26 -2.22 -10.74
N ARG A 73 15.07 -2.16 -11.34
CA ARG A 73 14.48 -0.93 -11.86
C ARG A 73 13.01 -0.83 -11.47
N ASN A 74 12.44 0.35 -11.66
CA ASN A 74 11.02 0.63 -11.48
C ASN A 74 10.49 1.54 -12.60
N GLU A 75 9.19 1.82 -12.58
CA GLU A 75 8.50 2.66 -13.58
C GLU A 75 9.08 4.08 -13.74
N ASN A 76 9.82 4.58 -12.74
CA ASN A 76 10.45 5.91 -12.77
C ASN A 76 11.86 5.89 -13.39
N THR A 77 12.38 4.71 -13.74
CA THR A 77 13.69 4.57 -14.37
C THR A 77 13.57 4.96 -15.83
N LYS A 78 14.32 5.99 -16.26
CA LYS A 78 14.20 6.51 -17.62
C LYS A 78 15.22 5.84 -18.52
N ILE A 79 14.73 5.14 -19.53
CA ILE A 79 15.50 4.48 -20.58
C ILE A 79 14.82 4.84 -21.90
N ASP A 80 15.60 5.23 -22.91
CA ASP A 80 15.11 5.46 -24.26
C ASP A 80 16.13 4.96 -25.29
N ASP A 81 15.91 5.27 -26.57
CA ASP A 81 16.76 4.82 -27.68
C ASP A 81 18.21 5.34 -27.59
N SER A 82 18.50 6.31 -26.72
CA SER A 82 19.86 6.80 -26.47
C SER A 82 20.63 5.94 -25.46
N THR A 83 19.95 5.07 -24.70
CA THR A 83 20.60 4.12 -23.79
C THR A 83 21.05 2.89 -24.57
N LYS A 84 22.35 2.64 -24.62
CA LYS A 84 22.91 1.54 -25.41
C LYS A 84 23.13 0.30 -24.55
N PHE A 85 22.74 -0.84 -25.12
CA PHE A 85 22.86 -2.16 -24.51
C PHE A 85 23.47 -3.19 -25.47
N GLU A 86 24.26 -2.75 -26.45
CA GLU A 86 24.81 -3.65 -27.47
C GLU A 86 25.66 -4.75 -26.81
N GLY A 87 25.26 -6.00 -26.98
CA GLY A 87 25.95 -7.14 -26.35
C GLY A 87 25.89 -7.20 -24.82
N ALA A 88 25.07 -6.36 -24.17
CA ALA A 88 24.90 -6.39 -22.72
C ALA A 88 24.06 -7.62 -22.28
N LEU A 89 24.39 -8.18 -21.11
CA LEU A 89 23.60 -9.23 -20.47
C LEU A 89 22.57 -8.58 -19.56
N ILE A 90 21.29 -8.63 -19.94
CA ILE A 90 20.22 -7.93 -19.22
C ILE A 90 19.18 -8.91 -18.70
N GLU A 91 18.95 -8.86 -17.39
CA GLU A 91 17.84 -9.53 -16.72
C GLU A 91 17.32 -8.58 -15.63
N TRP A 92 16.40 -7.70 -16.02
CA TRP A 92 15.82 -6.72 -15.10
C TRP A 92 14.99 -7.41 -14.03
N ILE A 93 15.25 -7.03 -12.78
CA ILE A 93 14.30 -7.25 -11.70
C ILE A 93 13.42 -6.00 -11.65
N GLU A 94 12.20 -6.12 -12.17
CA GLU A 94 11.18 -5.09 -12.00
C GLU A 94 10.74 -5.11 -10.55
N VAL A 95 11.10 -4.07 -9.81
CA VAL A 95 10.60 -3.88 -8.47
C VAL A 95 9.43 -2.92 -8.55
N GLU A 96 8.23 -3.48 -8.52
CA GLU A 96 7.02 -2.73 -8.17
C GLU A 96 7.37 -1.91 -6.92
N ALA A 97 7.41 -0.59 -7.13
CA ALA A 97 8.10 0.41 -6.31
C ALA A 97 8.40 -0.03 -4.85
N VAL A 98 9.67 -0.24 -4.49
CA VAL A 98 10.15 -0.40 -3.09
C VAL A 98 9.53 0.62 -2.09
N PRO A 99 9.15 1.87 -2.47
CA PRO A 99 8.31 2.75 -1.64
C PRO A 99 6.99 2.16 -1.13
N ILE A 100 6.30 1.33 -1.92
CA ILE A 100 4.94 0.88 -1.60
C ILE A 100 4.93 -0.14 -0.47
N VAL A 101 5.88 -1.08 -0.46
CA VAL A 101 5.96 -2.13 0.57
C VAL A 101 6.31 -1.53 1.93
N LEU A 102 7.20 -0.54 1.97
CA LEU A 102 7.52 0.20 3.19
C LEU A 102 6.31 1.00 3.69
N GLN A 103 5.52 1.60 2.80
CA GLN A 103 4.26 2.24 3.19
C GLN A 103 3.21 1.24 3.67
N MET A 104 3.08 0.08 3.03
CA MET A 104 2.20 -1.00 3.49
C MET A 104 2.60 -1.51 4.87
N GLN A 105 3.90 -1.67 5.13
CA GLN A 105 4.42 -2.01 6.46
C GLN A 105 4.11 -0.92 7.48
N GLY A 106 4.21 0.36 7.10
CA GLY A 106 3.81 1.50 7.93
C GLY A 106 2.32 1.49 8.26
N VAL A 107 1.47 1.18 7.29
CA VAL A 107 0.01 1.04 7.47
C VAL A 107 -0.31 -0.13 8.42
N GLU A 108 0.35 -1.29 8.25
CA GLU A 108 0.16 -2.45 9.11
C GLU A 108 0.64 -2.19 10.55
N SER A 109 1.70 -1.41 10.71
CA SER A 109 2.27 -1.07 12.02
C SER A 109 1.59 0.13 12.69
N ALA A 110 0.60 0.76 12.05
CA ALA A 110 0.00 1.99 12.55
C ALA A 110 -0.74 1.75 13.89
N PRO A 111 -0.46 2.57 14.94
CA PRO A 111 -0.97 2.40 16.30
C PRO A 111 -2.47 2.66 16.43
N GLY A 112 -3.08 3.33 15.46
CA GLY A 112 -4.50 3.70 15.49
C GLY A 112 -5.11 3.95 14.12
N SER A 113 -6.44 3.99 14.09
CA SER A 113 -7.25 4.16 12.88
C SER A 113 -6.94 5.45 12.13
N GLU A 114 -6.81 6.57 12.84
CA GLU A 114 -6.52 7.88 12.23
C GLU A 114 -5.21 7.87 11.45
N GLN A 115 -4.11 7.42 12.09
CA GLN A 115 -2.80 7.33 11.43
C GLN A 115 -2.79 6.31 10.29
N ARG A 116 -3.48 5.17 10.46
CA ARG A 116 -3.62 4.17 9.39
C ARG A 116 -4.31 4.77 8.16
N ARG A 117 -5.40 5.50 8.36
CA ARG A 117 -6.16 6.14 7.28
C ARG A 117 -5.35 7.23 6.59
N GLU A 118 -4.56 8.01 7.33
CA GLU A 118 -3.67 9.01 6.73
C GLU A 118 -2.60 8.36 5.86
N LEU A 119 -1.98 7.28 6.33
CA LEU A 119 -1.01 6.51 5.55
C LEU A 119 -1.65 5.88 4.30
N LEU A 120 -2.87 5.33 4.43
CA LEU A 120 -3.63 4.79 3.30
C LEU A 120 -4.00 5.86 2.27
N ARG A 121 -4.44 7.03 2.73
CA ARG A 121 -4.75 8.18 1.85
C ARG A 121 -3.50 8.62 1.09
N ARG A 122 -2.37 8.74 1.79
CA ARG A 122 -1.08 9.08 1.16
C ARG A 122 -0.68 8.04 0.13
N MET A 123 -0.68 6.75 0.50
CA MET A 123 -0.32 5.65 -0.39
C MET A 123 -1.17 5.64 -1.66
N ILE A 124 -2.49 5.85 -1.56
CA ILE A 124 -3.37 5.85 -2.73
C ILE A 124 -3.23 7.14 -3.55
N SER A 125 -2.96 8.27 -2.90
CA SER A 125 -2.68 9.53 -3.60
C SER A 125 -1.38 9.46 -4.38
N GLU A 126 -0.37 8.76 -3.87
CA GLU A 126 0.96 8.65 -4.47
C GLU A 126 1.02 7.56 -5.55
N PHE A 127 0.41 6.40 -5.31
CA PHE A 127 0.55 5.22 -6.17
C PHE A 127 -0.74 4.84 -6.91
N GLY A 128 -1.85 5.53 -6.68
CA GLY A 128 -3.15 5.20 -7.26
C GLY A 128 -3.75 3.92 -6.67
N ARG A 129 -4.70 3.29 -7.39
CA ARG A 129 -5.34 2.02 -7.02
C ARG A 129 -4.89 0.90 -7.96
N THR A 130 -3.60 0.62 -7.97
CA THR A 130 -3.04 -0.48 -8.77
C THR A 130 -3.55 -1.84 -8.28
N GLN A 131 -3.43 -2.86 -9.13
CA GLN A 131 -3.82 -4.24 -8.76
C GLN A 131 -3.09 -4.72 -7.50
N HIS A 132 -1.84 -4.31 -7.30
CA HIS A 132 -1.04 -4.62 -6.13
C HIS A 132 -1.64 -3.98 -4.85
N ILE A 133 -2.00 -2.70 -4.90
CA ILE A 133 -2.67 -2.01 -3.78
C ILE A 133 -4.02 -2.65 -3.47
N VAL A 134 -4.84 -2.93 -4.50
CA VAL A 134 -6.14 -3.56 -4.31
C VAL A 134 -5.99 -4.92 -3.63
N THR A 135 -5.02 -5.73 -4.09
CA THR A 135 -4.73 -7.04 -3.50
C THR A 135 -4.29 -6.91 -2.04
N TYR A 136 -3.41 -5.96 -1.73
CA TYR A 136 -3.00 -5.66 -0.35
C TYR A 136 -4.19 -5.25 0.52
N LEU A 137 -5.02 -4.30 0.07
CA LEU A 137 -6.17 -3.80 0.83
C LEU A 137 -7.18 -4.92 1.13
N VAL A 138 -7.48 -5.79 0.16
CA VAL A 138 -8.35 -6.95 0.38
C VAL A 138 -7.73 -7.89 1.42
N SER A 139 -6.43 -8.16 1.30
CA SER A 139 -5.69 -9.03 2.21
C SER A 139 -5.66 -8.46 3.64
N ALA A 140 -5.44 -7.16 3.79
CA ALA A 140 -5.41 -6.47 5.07
C ALA A 140 -6.81 -6.42 5.71
N ALA A 141 -7.85 -6.12 4.93
CA ALA A 141 -9.24 -6.16 5.39
C ALA A 141 -9.64 -7.56 5.87
N THR A 142 -9.33 -8.61 5.10
CA THR A 142 -9.67 -10.00 5.46
C THR A 142 -8.92 -10.51 6.70
N ARG A 143 -7.69 -10.06 6.92
CA ARG A 143 -6.90 -10.34 8.14
C ARG A 143 -7.33 -9.54 9.38
N ALA A 144 -8.19 -8.52 9.23
CA ALA A 144 -8.57 -7.66 10.34
C ALA A 144 -9.21 -8.44 11.50
N LYS A 145 -8.83 -8.06 12.73
CA LYS A 145 -9.33 -8.69 13.97
C LYS A 145 -10.48 -7.90 14.62
N LYS A 146 -10.63 -6.63 14.26
CA LYS A 146 -11.69 -5.72 14.73
C LYS A 146 -12.44 -5.17 13.52
N PHE A 147 -13.72 -4.89 13.72
CA PHE A 147 -14.56 -4.33 12.65
C PHE A 147 -14.11 -2.93 12.23
N ASP A 148 -13.63 -2.09 13.16
CA ASP A 148 -13.12 -0.76 12.81
C ASP A 148 -11.88 -0.84 11.90
N ASP A 149 -10.96 -1.78 12.17
CA ASP A 149 -9.76 -1.99 11.34
C ASP A 149 -10.15 -2.49 9.94
N PHE A 150 -11.14 -3.39 9.84
CA PHE A 150 -11.67 -3.85 8.55
C PHE A 150 -12.15 -2.69 7.69
N LEU A 151 -12.90 -1.77 8.29
CA LEU A 151 -13.46 -0.61 7.59
C LEU A 151 -12.41 0.39 7.17
N ASP A 152 -11.35 0.56 7.98
CA ASP A 152 -10.24 1.44 7.62
C ASP A 152 -9.60 1.03 6.28
N PHE A 153 -9.58 -0.26 5.94
CA PHE A 153 -9.12 -0.77 4.64
C PHE A 153 -10.23 -0.78 3.58
N ALA A 154 -11.45 -1.20 3.96
CA ALA A 154 -12.57 -1.30 3.04
C ALA A 154 -12.97 0.06 2.42
N ASP A 155 -12.77 1.16 3.16
CA ASP A 155 -12.99 2.53 2.69
C ASP A 155 -12.23 2.87 1.40
N TYR A 156 -11.13 2.20 1.15
CA TYR A 156 -10.20 2.52 0.08
C TYR A 156 -10.28 1.54 -1.11
N LEU A 157 -11.06 0.47 -0.98
CA LEU A 157 -11.26 -0.50 -2.06
C LEU A 157 -12.05 0.11 -3.23
N PRO A 158 -11.72 -0.25 -4.48
CA PRO A 158 -12.53 0.14 -5.63
C PRO A 158 -13.88 -0.59 -5.62
N SER A 159 -14.86 -0.05 -6.34
CA SER A 159 -16.17 -0.69 -6.54
C SER A 159 -16.11 -1.92 -7.47
N ALA A 160 -15.12 -1.97 -8.35
CA ALA A 160 -14.87 -3.09 -9.25
C ALA A 160 -13.96 -4.12 -8.57
N LEU A 161 -14.57 -5.06 -7.83
CA LEU A 161 -13.89 -6.23 -7.27
C LEU A 161 -14.33 -7.50 -7.98
N ASN A 162 -13.46 -8.52 -8.02
CA ASN A 162 -13.83 -9.85 -8.53
C ASN A 162 -14.69 -10.61 -7.51
N GLU A 163 -15.35 -11.69 -7.94
CA GLU A 163 -16.30 -12.43 -7.08
C GLU A 163 -15.64 -13.02 -5.82
N ASP A 164 -14.43 -13.56 -5.95
CA ASP A 164 -13.70 -14.16 -4.83
C ASP A 164 -13.30 -13.13 -3.76
N GLN A 165 -12.86 -11.95 -4.18
CA GLN A 165 -12.55 -10.82 -3.31
C GLN A 165 -13.81 -10.37 -2.56
N ARG A 166 -14.94 -10.20 -3.27
CA ARG A 166 -16.22 -9.81 -2.65
C ARG A 166 -16.67 -10.84 -1.63
N LYS A 167 -16.63 -12.12 -1.98
CA LYS A 167 -17.00 -13.23 -1.09
C LYS A 167 -16.15 -13.21 0.19
N SER A 168 -14.84 -13.11 0.06
CA SER A 168 -13.90 -13.10 1.20
C SER A 168 -14.13 -11.90 2.13
N LEU A 169 -14.37 -10.72 1.55
CA LEU A 169 -14.68 -9.50 2.29
C LEU A 169 -16.01 -9.63 3.03
N ARG A 170 -17.04 -10.18 2.36
CA ARG A 170 -18.37 -10.39 2.94
C ARG A 170 -18.33 -11.33 4.14
N GLU A 171 -17.69 -12.48 4.00
CA GLU A 171 -17.53 -13.46 5.09
C GLU A 171 -16.80 -12.85 6.29
N THR A 172 -15.73 -12.09 6.02
CA THR A 172 -14.98 -11.40 7.09
C THR A 172 -15.80 -10.32 7.78
N ALA A 173 -16.48 -9.46 7.00
CA ALA A 173 -17.33 -8.41 7.52
C ALA A 173 -18.42 -8.98 8.44
N LEU A 174 -19.12 -10.02 7.99
CA LEU A 174 -20.16 -10.72 8.75
C LEU A 174 -19.63 -11.24 10.08
N ARG A 175 -18.51 -11.96 10.05
CA ARG A 175 -17.85 -12.52 11.24
C ARG A 175 -17.47 -11.43 12.25
N LEU A 176 -16.85 -10.35 11.78
CA LEU A 176 -16.39 -9.25 12.65
C LEU A 176 -17.56 -8.43 13.21
N LEU A 177 -18.59 -8.21 12.41
CA LEU A 177 -19.79 -7.50 12.79
C LEU A 177 -20.60 -8.28 13.84
N ALA A 178 -20.84 -9.57 13.63
CA ALA A 178 -21.49 -10.45 14.59
C ALA A 178 -20.75 -10.47 15.94
N LYS A 179 -19.40 -10.52 15.91
CA LYS A 179 -18.55 -10.45 17.10
C LYS A 179 -18.63 -9.11 17.83
N ARG A 180 -18.78 -7.99 17.10
CA ARG A 180 -18.97 -6.66 17.70
C ARG A 180 -20.33 -6.56 18.38
N VAL A 181 -21.39 -7.04 17.73
CA VAL A 181 -22.76 -7.06 18.27
C VAL A 181 -22.82 -7.91 19.55
N SER A 182 -22.25 -9.12 19.54
CA SER A 182 -22.26 -10.00 20.72
C SER A 182 -21.51 -9.41 21.92
N ARG A 183 -20.38 -8.74 21.69
CA ARG A 183 -19.61 -8.06 22.75
C ARG A 183 -20.34 -6.85 23.34
N SER A 184 -21.11 -6.13 22.52
CA SER A 184 -21.96 -5.02 23.01
C SER A 184 -23.04 -5.53 23.96
N LYS A 185 -23.71 -6.66 23.60
CA LYS A 185 -24.69 -7.34 24.47
C LYS A 185 -24.14 -7.75 25.84
N SER A 186 -22.85 -8.10 25.92
CA SER A 186 -22.21 -8.57 27.17
C SER A 186 -21.82 -7.45 28.15
N ARG A 187 -21.59 -6.21 27.68
CA ARG A 187 -21.11 -5.09 28.53
C ARG A 187 -22.23 -4.32 29.19
N THR A 188 -23.40 -4.26 28.56
CA THR A 188 -24.61 -3.73 29.18
C THR A 188 -25.28 -4.86 29.97
N ARG A 189 -25.13 -4.89 31.30
CA ARG A 189 -25.90 -5.79 32.20
C ARG A 189 -27.42 -5.58 32.16
N ARG A 190 -27.90 -4.71 31.26
CA ARG A 190 -29.28 -4.59 30.80
C ARG A 190 -29.35 -5.23 29.42
N GLU A 191 -30.18 -6.27 29.26
CA GLU A 191 -30.43 -7.01 28.02
C GLU A 191 -30.87 -6.17 26.80
N LYS A 192 -30.91 -4.84 26.90
CA LYS A 192 -31.82 -4.01 26.10
C LYS A 192 -31.18 -2.83 25.36
N THR A 193 -29.87 -2.72 25.31
CA THR A 193 -29.27 -1.72 24.42
C THR A 193 -27.90 -2.19 23.98
N ALA A 194 -27.86 -2.95 22.88
CA ALA A 194 -26.67 -2.89 22.04
C ALA A 194 -26.63 -1.47 21.49
N ILE A 195 -26.03 -0.53 22.24
CA ILE A 195 -25.67 0.77 21.69
C ILE A 195 -24.58 0.45 20.67
N PHE A 196 -25.02 0.16 19.45
CA PHE A 196 -24.25 0.48 18.28
C PHE A 196 -23.93 1.96 18.48
N ALA A 197 -22.67 2.31 18.72
CA ALA A 197 -22.28 3.71 18.81
C ALA A 197 -22.47 4.30 17.40
N THR A 198 -23.72 4.65 17.10
CA THR A 198 -24.17 5.16 15.81
C THR A 198 -23.44 6.44 15.48
N ASP A 199 -22.99 7.21 16.48
CA ASP A 199 -22.28 8.46 16.26
C ASP A 199 -20.94 8.27 15.54
N SER A 200 -20.13 7.25 15.88
CA SER A 200 -18.87 7.02 15.16
C SER A 200 -19.10 6.49 13.74
N ILE A 201 -20.24 5.86 13.51
CA ILE A 201 -20.66 5.28 12.23
C ILE A 201 -21.26 6.36 11.32
N VAL A 202 -22.12 7.21 11.85
CA VAL A 202 -22.73 8.35 11.16
C VAL A 202 -21.66 9.39 10.82
N ASN A 203 -20.68 9.60 11.71
CA ASN A 203 -19.52 10.45 11.40
C ASN A 203 -18.61 9.84 10.32
N ARG A 204 -18.45 8.50 10.29
CA ARG A 204 -17.72 7.78 9.22
C ARG A 204 -18.48 7.82 7.88
N LEU A 205 -19.80 7.66 7.90
CA LEU A 205 -20.70 7.79 6.75
C LEU A 205 -20.61 9.19 6.12
N ARG A 206 -20.64 10.26 6.94
CA ARG A 206 -20.55 11.65 6.46
C ARG A 206 -19.21 12.02 5.82
N SER A 207 -18.14 11.27 6.10
CA SER A 207 -16.77 11.62 5.69
C SER A 207 -16.23 10.80 4.50
N SER A 208 -17.01 9.83 3.99
CA SER A 208 -16.50 8.78 3.07
C SER A 208 -17.47 8.47 1.93
N GLY A 209 -17.96 9.50 1.21
CA GLY A 209 -18.88 9.32 0.08
C GLY A 209 -18.30 8.46 -1.05
N GLY A 210 -19.07 7.47 -1.52
CA GLY A 210 -18.71 6.50 -2.55
C GLY A 210 -17.90 5.28 -2.06
N SER A 211 -17.67 5.12 -0.75
CA SER A 211 -16.85 4.02 -0.21
C SER A 211 -17.64 2.73 0.00
N LEU A 212 -16.95 1.59 -0.01
CA LEU A 212 -17.55 0.28 0.29
C LEU A 212 -18.16 0.24 1.70
N SER A 213 -17.56 0.96 2.65
CA SER A 213 -18.09 1.11 4.00
C SER A 213 -19.40 1.88 4.04
N GLU A 214 -19.57 2.88 3.17
CA GLU A 214 -20.83 3.62 3.05
C GLU A 214 -21.98 2.68 2.66
N VAL A 215 -21.73 1.78 1.72
CA VAL A 215 -22.72 0.76 1.30
C VAL A 215 -23.10 -0.15 2.47
N ILE A 216 -22.10 -0.70 3.19
CA ILE A 216 -22.34 -1.58 4.35
C ILE A 216 -23.19 -0.87 5.40
N TYR A 217 -22.82 0.36 5.75
CA TYR A 217 -23.48 1.10 6.81
C TYR A 217 -24.86 1.63 6.41
N SER A 218 -25.05 2.04 5.16
CA SER A 218 -26.37 2.43 4.64
C SER A 218 -27.34 1.26 4.64
N ASN A 219 -26.87 0.08 4.23
CA ASN A 219 -27.69 -1.13 4.29
C ASN A 219 -28.00 -1.54 5.73
N LEU A 220 -27.02 -1.45 6.64
CA LEU A 220 -27.25 -1.74 8.06
C LEU A 220 -28.28 -0.77 8.66
N ALA A 221 -28.18 0.52 8.35
CA ALA A 221 -29.14 1.53 8.78
C ALA A 221 -30.54 1.27 8.22
N ALA A 222 -30.65 0.89 6.94
CA ALA A 222 -31.91 0.53 6.31
C ALA A 222 -32.56 -0.70 6.97
N VAL A 223 -31.78 -1.73 7.28
CA VAL A 223 -32.28 -2.93 7.97
C VAL A 223 -32.75 -2.61 9.38
N ILE A 224 -31.99 -1.79 10.12
CA ILE A 224 -32.37 -1.36 11.48
C ILE A 224 -33.63 -0.50 11.45
N ASN A 225 -33.72 0.47 10.53
CA ASN A 225 -34.90 1.32 10.38
C ASN A 225 -36.13 0.52 9.98
N SER A 226 -36.00 -0.39 9.00
CA SER A 226 -37.09 -1.28 8.58
C SER A 226 -37.60 -2.13 9.75
N LYS A 227 -36.70 -2.66 10.59
CA LYS A 227 -37.11 -3.39 11.80
C LYS A 227 -37.78 -2.49 12.84
N ASN A 228 -37.29 -1.27 13.04
CA ASN A 228 -37.92 -0.30 13.94
C ASN A 228 -39.33 0.10 13.47
N GLU A 229 -39.54 0.27 12.17
CA GLU A 229 -40.84 0.60 11.57
C GLU A 229 -41.82 -0.59 11.66
N THR A 230 -41.33 -1.82 11.46
CA THR A 230 -42.15 -3.04 11.63
C THR A 230 -42.53 -3.33 13.10
N LEU A 231 -41.75 -2.82 14.06
CA LEU A 231 -41.92 -3.06 15.51
C LEU A 231 -42.72 -1.98 16.26
N ALA A 232 -43.60 -1.25 15.57
CA ALA A 232 -44.48 -0.25 16.16
C ALA A 232 -45.45 -0.76 17.27
N LEU A 233 -45.30 -1.98 17.79
CA LEU A 233 -46.15 -2.52 18.86
C LEU A 233 -45.46 -3.26 20.02
N LYS A 234 -44.12 -3.34 20.13
CA LYS A 234 -43.45 -3.78 21.38
C LYS A 234 -41.93 -3.59 21.32
N ASP A 235 -41.46 -2.61 22.08
CA ASP A 235 -40.09 -2.36 22.54
C ASP A 235 -38.95 -3.20 21.94
N MET A 236 -38.17 -2.52 21.10
CA MET A 236 -36.78 -2.78 20.68
C MET A 236 -36.58 -3.77 19.51
N ALA A 237 -36.08 -3.23 18.39
CA ALA A 237 -35.57 -4.01 17.28
C ALA A 237 -34.26 -4.73 17.64
N PHE A 238 -34.31 -6.06 17.65
CA PHE A 238 -33.13 -6.90 17.79
C PHE A 238 -32.50 -7.15 16.42
N VAL A 239 -31.21 -6.86 16.31
CA VAL A 239 -30.39 -7.25 15.15
C VAL A 239 -30.04 -8.74 15.29
N GLU A 240 -30.49 -9.52 14.32
CA GLU A 240 -30.30 -10.96 14.16
C GLU A 240 -29.22 -11.25 13.10
N PRO A 241 -28.64 -12.46 13.06
CA PRO A 241 -27.64 -12.82 12.06
C PRO A 241 -28.07 -12.58 10.61
N GLN A 242 -29.34 -12.87 10.30
CA GLN A 242 -29.96 -12.66 8.99
C GLN A 242 -30.05 -11.18 8.58
N ASP A 243 -30.16 -10.25 9.54
CA ASP A 243 -30.11 -8.81 9.29
C ASP A 243 -28.70 -8.35 8.89
N LEU A 244 -27.69 -8.97 9.49
CA LEU A 244 -26.28 -8.70 9.18
C LEU A 244 -25.95 -9.21 7.77
N GLU A 245 -26.46 -10.40 7.42
CA GLU A 245 -26.35 -10.96 6.06
C GLU A 245 -27.02 -10.05 5.03
N ALA A 246 -28.22 -9.55 5.32
CA ALA A 246 -28.91 -8.59 4.45
C ALA A 246 -28.09 -7.29 4.27
N ALA A 247 -27.48 -6.79 5.34
CA ALA A 247 -26.70 -5.54 5.30
C ALA A 247 -25.43 -5.63 4.43
N ILE A 248 -24.84 -6.83 4.33
CA ILE A 248 -23.54 -7.04 3.66
C ILE A 248 -23.72 -7.73 2.30
N ARG A 249 -24.95 -8.08 1.92
CA ARG A 249 -25.28 -8.78 0.66
C ARG A 249 -24.78 -8.08 -0.61
N LEU A 250 -24.67 -6.75 -0.58
CA LEU A 250 -24.27 -5.91 -1.71
C LEU A 250 -22.75 -5.61 -1.79
N LEU A 251 -21.94 -6.18 -0.88
CA LEU A 251 -20.49 -6.28 -1.07
C LEU A 251 -20.16 -7.25 -2.21
#